data_AF-A0A3E0REZ9-F1
#
_entry.id   AF-A0A3E0REZ9-F1
#
_cell.length_a   1.000
_cell.length_b   1.000
_cell.length_c   1.000
_cell.angle_alpha   90.00
_cell.angle_beta   90.00
_cell.angle_gamma   90.00
#
_symmetry.space_group_name_H-M   'P 1'
#
loop_
_entity.id
_entity.type
_entity.pdbx_description
1 polymer ?
#
loop_
_entity_poly.entity_id
_entity_poly.type
_entity_poly.pdbx_seq_one_letter_code
_entity_poly.pdbx_strand_id
1 'polypeptide(L)'
;MKVNICYPGKGYWSFDHLEVEDLEDVFAQFNHGSGKECKEFVDNRMRSLSVGDFVQFEGQWWECKPVDWEMVKSNYVIGQCCIRGEKGLLSFR
;
A
#
# COMPACT_ATOMS: atom_id res chain seq x y z
N MET A 1 10.20 -7.59 -6.78
CA MET A 1 9.71 -6.20 -6.88
C MET A 1 9.76 -5.53 -5.51
N LYS A 2 9.95 -4.21 -5.43
CA LYS A 2 9.75 -3.46 -4.18
C LYS A 2 8.29 -3.01 -4.09
N VAL A 3 7.64 -3.31 -2.97
CA VAL A 3 6.25 -2.89 -2.69
C VAL A 3 6.20 -2.20 -1.34
N ASN A 4 5.52 -1.07 -1.27
CA ASN A 4 5.26 -0.37 -0.01
C ASN A 4 3.76 -0.35 0.27
N ILE A 5 3.36 -0.49 1.52
CA ILE A 5 1.96 -0.46 1.94
C ILE A 5 1.80 0.61 3.02
N CYS A 6 0.94 1.63 2.77
CA CYS A 6 0.45 2.56 3.79
C CYS A 6 -0.94 2.11 4.22
N TYR A 7 -1.09 1.89 5.52
CA TYR A 7 -2.38 1.84 6.20
C TYR A 7 -2.62 3.21 6.85
N PRO A 8 -3.47 4.09 6.29
CA PRO A 8 -3.66 5.43 6.81
C PRO A 8 -3.97 5.43 8.32
N GLY A 9 -3.24 6.27 9.07
CA GLY A 9 -3.36 6.38 10.52
C GLY A 9 -2.89 5.16 11.33
N LYS A 10 -2.34 4.13 10.69
CA LYS A 10 -1.84 2.91 11.37
C LYS A 10 -0.35 2.69 11.18
N GLY A 11 0.16 2.81 9.96
CA GLY A 11 1.57 2.61 9.71
C GLY A 11 1.93 2.44 8.25
N TYR A 12 3.22 2.19 8.04
CA TYR A 12 3.87 2.04 6.75
C TYR A 12 4.83 0.86 6.79
N TRP A 13 4.81 0.04 5.75
CA TRP A 13 5.71 -1.11 5.59
C TRP A 13 6.33 -1.11 4.19
N SER A 14 7.59 -1.52 4.12
CA SER A 14 8.38 -1.65 2.89
C SER A 14 8.84 -3.08 2.76
N PHE A 15 8.54 -3.70 1.63
CA PHE A 15 8.90 -5.07 1.31
C PHE A 15 9.74 -5.07 0.05
N ASP A 16 10.94 -5.63 0.16
CA ASP A 16 11.85 -5.78 -0.96
C ASP A 16 11.74 -7.21 -1.52
N HIS A 17 12.00 -7.37 -2.81
CA HIS A 17 12.08 -8.68 -3.48
C HIS A 17 10.80 -9.54 -3.49
N LEU A 18 9.61 -8.95 -3.42
CA LEU A 18 8.35 -9.70 -3.61
C LEU A 18 8.19 -10.21 -5.05
N GLU A 19 7.69 -11.44 -5.20
CA GLU A 19 7.32 -12.04 -6.48
C GLU A 19 5.88 -11.66 -6.83
N VAL A 20 5.69 -10.50 -7.47
CA VAL A 20 4.38 -9.97 -7.89
C VAL A 20 4.49 -9.40 -9.30
N GLU A 21 3.47 -9.62 -10.13
CA GLU A 21 3.43 -9.09 -11.50
C GLU A 21 2.57 -7.82 -11.63
N ASP A 22 1.54 -7.68 -10.79
CA ASP A 22 0.63 -6.54 -10.79
C ASP A 22 0.04 -6.25 -9.39
N LEU A 23 -0.89 -5.28 -9.33
CA LEU A 23 -1.56 -4.89 -8.09
C LEU A 23 -2.53 -5.95 -7.56
N GLU A 24 -3.07 -6.83 -8.40
CA GLU A 24 -3.97 -7.90 -7.98
C GLU A 24 -3.19 -9.03 -7.30
N ASP A 25 -1.98 -9.32 -7.78
CA ASP A 25 -1.04 -10.19 -7.08
C ASP A 25 -0.65 -9.62 -5.72
N VAL A 26 -0.37 -8.31 -5.63
CA VAL A 26 -0.14 -7.65 -4.34
C VAL A 26 -1.37 -7.78 -3.45
N PHE A 27 -2.57 -7.54 -3.98
CA PHE A 27 -3.82 -7.67 -3.21
C PHE A 27 -3.96 -9.08 -2.65
N ALA A 28 -3.79 -10.10 -3.49
CA ALA A 28 -3.90 -11.49 -3.11
C ALA A 28 -2.85 -11.86 -2.04
N GLN A 29 -1.60 -11.43 -2.20
CA GLN A 29 -0.54 -11.71 -1.23
C GLN A 29 -0.75 -11.05 0.13
N PHE A 30 -1.41 -9.89 0.16
CA PHE A 30 -1.69 -9.11 1.38
C PHE A 30 -3.18 -9.12 1.76
N ASN A 31 -3.89 -10.20 1.45
CA ASN A 31 -5.28 -10.39 1.86
C ASN A 31 -5.50 -11.79 2.44
N HIS A 32 -5.97 -11.84 3.68
CA HIS A 32 -6.28 -13.08 4.37
C HIS A 32 -7.38 -13.88 3.66
N GLY A 33 -7.17 -15.19 3.52
CA GLY A 33 -8.08 -16.11 2.85
C GLY A 33 -7.97 -16.10 1.32
N SER A 34 -6.93 -15.45 0.76
CA SER A 34 -6.71 -15.47 -0.70
C SER A 34 -6.16 -16.81 -1.20
N GLY A 35 -5.52 -17.60 -0.33
CA GLY A 35 -4.77 -18.80 -0.71
C GLY A 35 -3.44 -18.49 -1.41
N LYS A 36 -3.06 -17.21 -1.48
CA LYS A 36 -1.84 -16.69 -2.11
C LYS A 36 -1.03 -15.83 -1.14
N GLU A 37 -1.33 -15.86 0.16
CA GLU A 37 -0.68 -15.00 1.15
C GLU A 37 0.84 -15.15 1.15
N CYS A 38 1.57 -14.03 1.14
CA CYS A 38 3.02 -14.05 1.22
C CYS A 38 3.51 -14.26 2.66
N LYS A 39 4.77 -14.67 2.80
CA LYS A 39 5.39 -14.90 4.10
C LYS A 39 5.42 -13.63 4.94
N GLU A 40 5.73 -12.50 4.31
CA GLU A 40 5.80 -11.18 4.94
C GLU A 40 4.46 -10.81 5.59
N PHE A 41 3.34 -11.06 4.91
CA PHE A 41 2.00 -10.79 5.43
C PHE A 41 1.71 -11.63 6.68
N VAL A 42 1.97 -12.95 6.61
CA VAL A 42 1.68 -13.91 7.68
C VAL A 42 2.58 -13.68 8.89
N ASP A 43 3.89 -13.58 8.68
CA ASP A 43 4.87 -13.45 9.75
C ASP A 43 4.71 -12.15 10.53
N ASN A 44 4.43 -11.04 9.82
CA ASN A 44 4.23 -9.73 10.46
C ASN A 44 2.81 -9.55 11.00
N ARG A 45 1.93 -10.56 10.90
CA ARG A 45 0.53 -10.52 11.34
C ARG A 45 -0.19 -9.28 10.84
N MET A 46 0.03 -8.97 9.57
CA MET A 46 -0.61 -7.81 8.95
C MET A 46 -2.10 -8.06 8.80
N ARG A 47 -2.88 -6.98 8.84
CA ARG A 47 -4.29 -7.05 8.41
C ARG A 47 -4.36 -7.07 6.89
N SER A 48 -5.44 -7.61 6.33
CA SER A 48 -5.74 -7.49 4.91
C SER A 48 -5.72 -6.03 4.44
N LEU A 49 -5.35 -5.82 3.18
CA LEU A 49 -5.65 -4.59 2.45
C LEU A 49 -7.16 -4.32 2.45
N SER A 50 -7.53 -3.04 2.44
CA SER A 50 -8.91 -2.58 2.51
C SER A 50 -9.05 -1.28 1.73
N VAL A 51 -10.30 -0.94 1.37
CA VAL A 51 -10.61 0.32 0.68
C VAL A 51 -10.02 1.51 1.45
N GLY A 52 -9.29 2.37 0.73
CA GLY A 52 -8.59 3.53 1.28
C GLY A 52 -7.15 3.27 1.73
N ASP A 53 -6.68 2.02 1.67
CA ASP A 53 -5.25 1.73 1.81
C ASP A 53 -4.47 2.09 0.55
N PHE A 54 -3.17 2.28 0.69
CA PHE A 54 -2.30 2.65 -0.41
C PHE A 54 -1.19 1.63 -0.61
N VAL A 55 -0.90 1.34 -1.88
CA VAL A 55 0.18 0.46 -2.31
C VAL A 55 1.10 1.24 -3.25
N GLN A 56 2.40 1.20 -3.02
CA GLN A 56 3.38 1.61 -4.01
C GLN A 56 3.86 0.39 -4.77
N PHE A 57 3.67 0.41 -6.08
CA PHE A 57 4.08 -0.64 -7.02
C PHE A 57 4.74 0.03 -8.22
N GLU A 58 5.91 -0.47 -8.62
CA GLU A 58 6.75 0.13 -9.68
C GLU A 58 7.04 1.63 -9.48
N GLY A 59 7.17 2.05 -8.21
CA GLY A 59 7.43 3.44 -7.85
C GLY A 59 6.19 4.36 -7.89
N GLN A 60 5.06 3.87 -8.40
CA GLN A 60 3.80 4.62 -8.45
C GLN A 60 2.90 4.21 -7.28
N TRP A 61 2.23 5.19 -6.67
CA TRP A 61 1.25 4.95 -5.61
C TRP A 61 -0.16 4.76 -6.17
N TRP A 62 -0.89 3.85 -5.55
CA TRP A 62 -2.25 3.44 -5.90
C TRP A 62 -3.10 3.34 -4.64
N GLU A 63 -4.34 3.85 -4.68
CA GLU A 63 -5.34 3.73 -3.62
C GLU A 63 -6.26 2.55 -3.95
N CYS A 64 -6.46 1.65 -2.99
CA CYS A 64 -7.44 0.58 -3.10
C CYS A 64 -8.85 1.18 -3.05
N LYS A 65 -9.63 1.01 -4.12
CA LYS A 65 -11.02 1.48 -4.19
C LYS A 65 -12.00 0.32 -3.99
N PRO A 66 -13.31 0.61 -3.82
CA PRO A 66 -14.31 -0.46 -3.76
C PRO A 66 -14.30 -1.38 -4.99
N VAL A 67 -13.88 -0.84 -6.13
CA VAL A 67 -13.65 -1.55 -7.38
C VAL A 67 -12.34 -1.03 -7.95
N ASP A 68 -11.38 -1.93 -8.19
CA ASP A 68 -10.09 -1.64 -8.82
C ASP A 68 -9.20 -0.67 -8.00
N TRP A 69 -8.16 -0.15 -8.65
CA TRP A 69 -7.15 0.74 -8.11
C TRP A 69 -7.22 2.12 -8.75
N GLU A 70 -7.06 3.16 -7.93
CA GLU A 70 -6.91 4.53 -8.44
C GLU A 70 -5.46 5.00 -8.27
N MET A 71 -4.83 5.40 -9.37
CA MET A 71 -3.50 5.99 -9.31
C MET A 71 -3.54 7.29 -8.48
N VAL A 72 -2.66 7.36 -7.49
CA VAL A 72 -2.54 8.53 -6.64
C VAL A 72 -1.86 9.66 -7.41
N LYS A 73 -2.53 10.81 -7.45
CA LYS A 73 -2.01 12.03 -8.08
C LYS A 73 -0.88 12.63 -7.23
N SER A 74 0.02 13.39 -7.86
CA SER A 74 1.23 13.96 -7.24
C SER A 74 0.99 14.88 -6.04
N ASN A 75 -0.25 15.25 -5.75
CA ASN A 75 -0.64 16.09 -4.62
C ASN A 75 -0.88 15.33 -3.31
N TYR A 76 -0.53 14.04 -3.24
CA TYR A 76 -0.61 13.24 -2.02
C TYR A 76 0.76 13.14 -1.35
N VAL A 77 0.82 13.37 -0.04
CA VAL A 77 1.98 13.02 0.78
C VAL A 77 1.70 11.65 1.39
N ILE A 78 2.36 10.61 0.88
CA ILE A 78 2.26 9.26 1.43
C ILE A 78 3.46 9.04 2.35
N GLY A 79 3.23 9.14 3.66
CA GLY A 79 4.18 8.93 4.74
C GLY A 79 3.54 8.21 5.94
N GLN A 80 4.19 8.17 7.11
CA GLN A 80 3.70 7.47 8.32
C GLN A 80 2.31 7.93 8.81
N CYS A 81 1.78 9.05 8.32
CA CYS A 81 0.45 9.54 8.64
C CYS A 81 -0.22 10.08 7.37
N CYS A 82 -0.80 9.18 6.55
CA CYS A 82 -1.48 9.54 5.30
C CYS A 82 -2.75 10.39 5.60
N ILE A 83 -2.70 11.71 5.43
CA ILE A 83 -3.88 12.62 5.47
C ILE A 83 -4.39 12.82 4.04
N ARG A 84 -5.61 12.38 3.76
CA ARG A 84 -6.29 12.62 2.48
C ARG A 84 -6.63 14.11 2.38
N GLY A 85 -5.85 14.86 1.59
CA GLY A 85 -6.26 16.17 1.09
C GLY A 85 -5.79 17.42 1.83
N GLU A 86 -4.69 17.42 2.58
CA GLU A 86 -4.10 18.69 3.03
C GLU A 86 -3.01 19.18 2.06
N LYS A 87 -3.26 20.34 1.45
CA LYS A 87 -2.23 21.19 0.84
C LYS A 87 -1.23 21.58 1.93
N GLY A 88 -0.21 20.76 2.14
CA GLY A 88 0.84 21.03 3.10
C GLY A 88 2.15 20.42 2.65
N LEU A 89 2.98 21.24 1.99
CA LEU A 89 4.42 21.01 1.87
C LEU A 89 5.00 20.84 3.28
N LEU A 90 5.16 19.60 3.74
CA LEU A 90 6.09 19.34 4.82
C LEU A 90 7.49 19.25 4.21
N SER A 91 8.11 20.42 4.06
CA SER A 91 9.56 20.52 3.90
C SER A 91 10.19 19.95 5.17
N PHE A 92 10.77 18.76 5.10
CA PHE A 92 11.71 18.31 6.12
C PHE A 92 12.98 19.16 5.97
N ARG A 93 13.23 20.02 6.97
CA ARG A 93 14.53 20.67 7.18
C ARG A 93 15.47 19.69 7.87
#